data_AF-A0A1E7L8M0-F1
#
_entry.id   AF-A0A1E7L8M0-F1
#
_cell.length_a   1.000
_cell.length_b   1.000
_cell.length_c   1.000
_cell.angle_alpha   90.00
_cell.angle_beta   90.00
_cell.angle_gamma   90.00
#
_symmetry.space_group_name_H-M   'P 1'
#
loop_
_entity.id
_entity.type
_entity.pdbx_description
1 polymer ?
#
loop_
_entity_poly.entity_id
_entity_poly.type
_entity_poly.pdbx_seq_one_letter_code
_entity_poly.pdbx_strand_id
1 'polypeptide(L)'
;GRMLRQGVSRPPQELAEAALALHRTGCTREAIWLLAAVIRARTPAGAAQVARAEPPVLVGLVLQAARAVSREQCLRVADALRTAEVPGVPEAL
;
A
#
# COMPACT_ATOMS: atom_id res chain seq x y z
N GLY A 1 14.87 -27.50 -12.34
CA GLY A 1 13.90 -26.95 -11.38
C GLY A 1 14.48 -25.73 -10.70
N ARG A 2 13.64 -24.74 -10.35
CA ARG A 2 13.96 -23.49 -9.61
C ARG A 2 14.08 -22.20 -10.46
N MET A 3 13.00 -21.76 -11.09
CA MET A 3 12.78 -20.34 -11.47
C MET A 3 11.27 -20.05 -11.67
N LEU A 4 10.44 -20.22 -10.62
CA LEU A 4 9.03 -19.78 -10.64
C LEU A 4 8.62 -19.10 -9.32
N ARG A 5 9.58 -18.44 -8.64
CA ARG A 5 9.30 -17.67 -7.41
C ARG A 5 9.80 -16.23 -7.47
N GLN A 6 10.59 -15.87 -8.49
CA GLN A 6 11.03 -14.48 -8.69
C GLN A 6 9.89 -13.58 -9.22
N GLY A 7 8.89 -14.15 -9.89
CA GLY A 7 7.75 -13.41 -10.47
C GLY A 7 6.59 -13.14 -9.51
N VAL A 8 6.59 -13.67 -8.28
CA VAL A 8 5.44 -13.56 -7.34
C VAL A 8 5.72 -12.58 -6.20
N SER A 9 6.98 -12.35 -5.83
CA SER A 9 7.34 -11.46 -4.71
C SER A 9 7.66 -10.01 -5.08
N ARG A 10 7.96 -9.71 -6.36
CA ARG A 10 8.28 -8.33 -6.79
C ARG A 10 7.12 -7.35 -6.99
N PRO A 11 5.85 -7.73 -7.23
CA PRO A 11 4.82 -6.73 -7.50
C PRO A 11 4.60 -5.72 -6.36
N PRO A 12 4.52 -6.11 -5.06
CA PRO A 12 4.31 -5.16 -3.98
C PRO A 12 5.47 -4.18 -3.80
N GLN A 13 6.71 -4.66 -3.98
CA GLN A 13 7.90 -3.84 -3.85
C GLN A 13 8.03 -2.85 -5.02
N GLU A 14 7.79 -3.29 -6.25
CA GLU A 14 7.80 -2.42 -7.44
C GLU A 14 6.71 -1.33 -7.35
N LEU A 15 5.52 -1.69 -6.87
CA LEU A 15 4.44 -0.73 -6.62
C LEU A 15 4.79 0.26 -5.51
N ALA A 16 5.48 -0.19 -4.46
CA ALA A 16 5.96 0.68 -3.40
C ALA A 16 7.01 1.67 -3.92
N GLU A 17 7.98 1.19 -4.69
CA GLU A 17 9.01 2.02 -5.32
C GLU A 17 8.40 3.06 -6.27
N ALA A 18 7.43 2.66 -7.10
CA ALA A 18 6.70 3.57 -7.98
C ALA A 18 5.91 4.63 -7.20
N ALA A 19 5.19 4.24 -6.14
CA ALA A 19 4.46 5.17 -5.30
C ALA A 19 5.39 6.16 -4.57
N LEU A 20 6.54 5.68 -4.08
CA LEU A 20 7.57 6.52 -3.46
C LEU A 20 8.20 7.49 -4.45
N ALA A 21 8.52 7.04 -5.66
CA ALA A 21 9.06 7.89 -6.72
C ALA A 21 8.08 9.03 -7.04
N LEU A 22 6.80 8.71 -7.26
CA LEU A 22 5.75 9.69 -7.50
C LEU A 22 5.61 10.68 -6.34
N HIS A 23 5.61 10.21 -5.10
CA HIS A 23 5.51 11.09 -3.94
C HIS A 23 6.73 12.04 -3.84
N ARG A 24 7.94 11.52 -4.03
CA ARG A 24 9.19 12.29 -3.97
C ARG A 24 9.30 13.33 -5.08
N THR A 25 8.66 13.13 -6.23
CA THR A 25 8.58 14.12 -7.31
C THR A 25 7.44 15.13 -7.15
N GLY A 26 6.70 15.09 -6.04
CA GLY A 26 5.54 15.96 -5.79
C GLY A 26 4.23 15.47 -6.42
N CYS A 27 4.24 14.34 -7.12
CA CYS A 27 3.09 13.70 -7.76
C CYS A 27 2.29 12.83 -6.76
N THR A 28 1.95 13.41 -5.60
CA THR A 28 1.27 12.67 -4.52
C THR A 28 -0.12 12.19 -4.94
N ARG A 29 -0.82 12.94 -5.80
CA ARG A 29 -2.14 12.56 -6.31
C ARG A 29 -2.06 11.29 -7.17
N GLU A 30 -1.04 11.18 -8.01
CA GLU A 30 -0.75 10.03 -8.86
C GLU A 30 -0.36 8.81 -8.02
N ALA A 31 0.44 9.01 -6.97
CA ALA A 31 0.75 7.96 -6.00
C ALA A 31 -0.52 7.41 -5.34
N ILE A 32 -1.42 8.29 -4.89
CA ILE A 32 -2.72 7.90 -4.31
C ILE A 32 -3.57 7.14 -5.33
N TRP A 33 -3.60 7.59 -6.59
CA TRP A 33 -4.37 6.95 -7.67
C TRP A 33 -3.86 5.53 -7.96
N LEU A 34 -2.55 5.36 -8.08
CA LEU A 34 -1.89 4.06 -8.25
C LEU A 34 -2.26 3.12 -7.09
N LEU A 35 -2.11 3.58 -5.84
CA LEU A 35 -2.41 2.78 -4.66
C LEU A 35 -3.90 2.44 -4.55
N ALA A 36 -4.80 3.35 -4.97
CA ALA A 36 -6.23 3.07 -5.02
C ALA A 36 -6.56 1.98 -6.04
N ALA A 37 -5.87 1.95 -7.19
CA ALA A 37 -5.99 0.85 -8.15
C ALA A 37 -5.50 -0.48 -7.55
N VAL A 38 -4.39 -0.47 -6.81
CA VAL A 38 -3.89 -1.65 -6.10
C VAL A 38 -4.92 -2.18 -5.10
N ILE A 39 -5.53 -1.32 -4.29
CA ILE A 39 -6.54 -1.69 -3.29
C ILE A 39 -7.80 -2.28 -3.93
N ARG A 40 -8.18 -1.81 -5.14
CA ARG A 40 -9.31 -2.39 -5.89
C ARG A 40 -8.97 -3.75 -6.50
N ALA A 41 -7.73 -3.95 -6.95
CA ALA A 41 -7.29 -5.14 -7.67
C ALA A 41 -6.74 -6.26 -6.76
N ARG A 42 -6.43 -5.97 -5.49
CA ARG A 42 -5.75 -6.89 -4.56
C ARG A 42 -6.50 -7.01 -3.23
N THR A 43 -6.11 -8.00 -2.44
CA THR A 43 -6.56 -8.14 -1.05
C THR A 43 -5.92 -7.06 -0.16
N PRO A 44 -6.54 -6.67 0.96
CA PRO A 44 -5.97 -5.74 1.94
C PRO A 44 -4.54 -6.10 2.39
N ALA A 45 -4.20 -7.40 2.45
CA ALA A 45 -2.85 -7.87 2.75
C ALA A 45 -1.79 -7.43 1.72
N GLY A 46 -2.15 -7.29 0.45
CA GLY A 46 -1.27 -6.77 -0.59
C GLY A 46 -0.93 -5.29 -0.38
N ALA A 47 -1.89 -4.49 0.10
CA ALA A 47 -1.64 -3.10 0.47
C ALA A 47 -0.71 -2.98 1.68
N ALA A 48 -0.82 -3.92 2.64
CA ALA A 48 0.10 -3.97 3.78
C ALA A 48 1.54 -4.30 3.36
N GLN A 49 1.74 -5.19 2.39
CA GLN A 49 3.07 -5.47 1.83
C GLN A 49 3.69 -4.26 1.14
N VAL A 50 2.89 -3.46 0.42
CA VAL A 50 3.34 -2.18 -0.16
C VAL A 50 3.78 -1.22 0.95
N ALA A 51 2.94 -1.04 1.97
CA ALA A 51 3.22 -0.10 3.07
C ALA A 51 4.48 -0.45 3.87
N ARG A 52 4.83 -1.74 4.00
CA ARG A 52 6.04 -2.20 4.71
C ARG A 52 7.35 -1.71 4.08
N ALA A 53 7.37 -1.35 2.80
CA ALA A 53 8.61 -0.96 2.12
C ALA A 53 9.19 0.35 2.67
N GLU A 54 8.34 1.33 2.99
CA GLU A 54 8.75 2.56 3.66
C GLU A 54 7.61 3.12 4.52
N PRO A 55 7.39 2.51 5.71
CA PRO A 55 6.20 2.77 6.52
C PRO A 55 5.94 4.24 6.87
N PRO A 56 6.96 5.07 7.20
CA PRO A 56 6.75 6.48 7.55
C PRO A 56 6.04 7.30 6.46
N VAL A 57 6.16 6.88 5.20
CA VAL A 57 5.55 7.56 4.05
C VAL A 57 4.34 6.78 3.55
N LEU A 58 4.51 5.48 3.31
CA LEU A 58 3.53 4.68 2.58
C LEU A 58 2.28 4.35 3.39
N VAL A 59 2.35 4.28 4.72
CA VAL A 59 1.15 4.05 5.55
C VAL A 59 0.13 5.17 5.34
N GLY A 60 0.58 6.42 5.35
CA GLY A 60 -0.29 7.58 5.11
C GLY A 60 -0.87 7.59 3.70
N LEU A 61 -0.06 7.28 2.68
CA LEU A 61 -0.52 7.25 1.28
C LEU A 61 -1.52 6.12 1.02
N VAL A 62 -1.27 4.93 1.60
CA VAL A 62 -2.16 3.76 1.47
C VAL A 62 -3.50 4.01 2.15
N LEU A 63 -3.53 4.61 3.34
CA LEU A 63 -4.79 4.95 4.02
C LEU A 63 -5.58 6.04 3.28
N GLN A 64 -4.91 7.06 2.74
CA GLN A 64 -5.54 8.08 1.89
C GLN A 64 -6.15 7.46 0.63
N ALA A 65 -5.42 6.55 -0.03
CA ALA A 65 -5.91 5.82 -1.19
C ALA A 65 -7.11 4.93 -0.84
N ALA A 66 -7.07 4.22 0.29
CA ALA A 66 -8.18 3.40 0.75
C ALA A 66 -9.44 4.24 1.03
N ARG A 67 -9.27 5.40 1.68
CA ARG A 67 -10.37 6.34 1.95
C ARG A 67 -10.97 6.93 0.67
N ALA A 68 -10.16 7.14 -0.37
CA ALA A 68 -10.63 7.56 -1.69
C ALA A 68 -11.42 6.45 -2.43
N VAL A 69 -11.25 5.18 -2.05
CA VAL A 69 -12.07 4.07 -2.55
C VAL A 69 -13.38 3.98 -1.76
N SER A 70 -13.31 3.79 -0.44
CA SER A 70 -14.47 3.83 0.46
C SER A 70 -14.03 3.82 1.93
N ARG A 71 -14.92 4.25 2.83
CA ARG A 71 -14.69 4.14 4.28
C ARG A 71 -14.44 2.69 4.71
N GLU A 72 -15.19 1.75 4.15
CA GLU A 72 -15.05 0.32 4.48
C GLU A 72 -13.67 -0.22 4.08
N GLN A 73 -13.17 0.15 2.89
CA GLN A 73 -11.83 -0.26 2.46
C GLN A 73 -10.73 0.36 3.30
N CYS A 74 -10.90 1.60 3.76
CA CYS A 74 -9.97 2.21 4.71
C CYS A 74 -9.84 1.39 6.00
N LEU A 75 -10.96 0.93 6.57
CA LEU A 75 -10.96 0.09 7.76
C LEU A 75 -10.29 -1.27 7.50
N ARG A 76 -10.63 -1.94 6.39
CA ARG A 76 -10.02 -3.24 6.03
C ARG A 76 -8.51 -3.13 5.82
N VAL A 77 -8.05 -2.05 5.19
CA VAL A 77 -6.61 -1.83 4.95
C VAL A 77 -5.89 -1.53 6.26
N ALA A 78 -6.44 -0.69 7.13
CA ALA A 78 -5.82 -0.46 8.45
C ALA A 78 -5.77 -1.72 9.30
N ASP A 79 -6.81 -2.55 9.27
CA ASP A 79 -6.81 -3.84 9.95
C ASP A 79 -5.72 -4.78 9.42
N ALA A 80 -5.55 -4.84 8.09
CA ALA A 80 -4.47 -5.59 7.47
C ALA A 80 -3.07 -5.04 7.83
N LEU A 81 -2.92 -3.72 7.93
CA LEU A 81 -1.66 -3.10 8.35
C LEU A 81 -1.31 -3.44 9.81
N ARG A 82 -2.29 -3.44 10.72
CA ARG A 82 -2.11 -3.85 12.12
C ARG A 82 -1.78 -5.34 12.24
N THR A 83 -2.52 -6.19 11.52
CA THR A 83 -2.27 -7.64 11.48
C THR A 83 -0.87 -7.95 10.93
N ALA A 84 -0.40 -7.14 9.99
CA ALA A 84 0.94 -7.21 9.44
C ALA A 84 1.96 -6.37 10.24
N GLU A 85 1.65 -5.93 11.46
CA GLU A 85 2.58 -5.22 12.36
C GLU A 85 3.36 -4.09 11.68
N VAL A 86 2.72 -3.38 10.74
CA VAL A 86 3.34 -2.25 10.04
C VAL A 86 3.40 -1.07 11.01
N PRO A 87 4.56 -0.46 11.25
CA PRO A 87 4.66 0.68 12.17
C PRO A 87 3.98 1.92 11.60
N GLY A 88 3.49 2.79 12.49
CA GLY A 88 2.89 4.09 12.12
C GLY A 88 1.42 4.02 11.68
N VAL A 89 0.74 2.90 11.90
CA VAL A 89 -0.71 2.80 11.67
C VAL A 89 -1.45 3.52 12.80
N PRO A 90 -2.37 4.47 12.49
CA PRO A 90 -3.11 5.17 13.53
C PRO A 90 -4.05 4.24 14.30
N GLU A 91 -4.15 4.46 15.60
CA GLU A 91 -5.03 3.68 16.50
C GLU A 91 -6.51 3.93 16.19
N ALA A 92 -6.86 5.14 15.73
CA ALA A 92 -8.21 5.54 15.30
C ALA A 92 -8.22 6.09 13.86
N LEU A 93 -9.27 5.75 13.09
CA LEU A 93 -9.46 6.14 11.68
C LEU A 93 -10.71 7.01 11.43
#